data_AF-A0A1V0HTY6-F1
#
_entry.id   AF-A0A1V0HTY6-F1
#
_cell.length_a   1.000
_cell.length_b   1.000
_cell.length_c   1.000
_cell.angle_alpha   90.00
_cell.angle_beta   90.00
_cell.angle_gamma   90.00
#
_symmetry.space_group_name_H-M   'P 1'
#
loop_
_entity.id
_entity.type
_entity.pdbx_description
1 polymer ?
#
loop_
_entity_poly.entity_id
_entity_poly.type
_entity_poly.pdbx_seq_one_letter_code
_entity_poly.pdbx_strand_id
1 'polypeptide(L)'
;MRKIDPEGVWSDFADQLAEQARFYNSSWGALTAVQDRKIATENYALTLGVLFEGFANDLIFAYANRDCSRVMQHLETSVREALQSNQKAAAAFDSFAEFKSQRHLTKDELKTVLDPSGRNTSFPTYAAIEGRAKQWLIAAHVERFTRLIAQQKAIIDLTIAFRNNLAHRSKSSLDRLNDVLALGALHPTGLRRGVNRVQQAGHYLKSQMNGGTRATVLAGLLRAAAYEIVR
;
A
#
# COMPACT_ATOMS: atom_id res chain seq x y z
N MET A 1 23.47 -12.95 8.02
CA MET A 1 22.56 -11.99 7.38
C MET A 1 21.24 -11.98 8.14
N ARG A 2 20.77 -10.83 8.65
CA ARG A 2 19.53 -10.76 9.45
C ARG A 2 18.33 -10.66 8.50
N LYS A 3 17.37 -11.58 8.61
CA LYS A 3 16.12 -11.50 7.85
C LYS A 3 15.36 -10.25 8.26
N ILE A 4 14.65 -9.62 7.33
CA ILE A 4 13.74 -8.52 7.66
C ILE A 4 12.61 -9.10 8.51
N ASP A 5 12.29 -8.41 9.59
CA ASP A 5 11.24 -8.82 10.51
C ASP A 5 9.90 -8.16 10.14
N PRO A 6 8.87 -8.91 9.71
CA PRO A 6 7.56 -8.36 9.37
C PRO A 6 6.90 -7.64 10.54
N GLU A 7 7.13 -8.09 11.78
CA GLU A 7 6.60 -7.41 12.98
C GLU A 7 7.28 -6.07 13.21
N GLY A 8 8.60 -5.99 13.00
CA GLY A 8 9.34 -4.72 12.98
C GLY A 8 8.79 -3.73 11.94
N VAL A 9 8.54 -4.19 10.70
CA VAL A 9 7.94 -3.34 9.63
C VAL A 9 6.57 -2.80 10.05
N TRP A 10 5.76 -3.62 10.72
CA TRP A 10 4.50 -3.19 11.30
C TRP A 10 4.67 -2.15 12.41
N SER A 11 5.59 -2.39 13.35
CA SER A 11 5.85 -1.48 14.46
C SER A 11 6.24 -0.10 13.95
N ASP A 12 7.18 -0.03 13.00
CA ASP A 12 7.66 1.22 12.40
C ASP A 12 6.48 1.99 11.77
N PHE A 13 5.63 1.31 11.00
CA PHE A 13 4.44 1.93 10.40
C PHE A 13 3.43 2.41 11.45
N ALA A 14 3.16 1.59 12.47
CA ALA A 14 2.23 1.93 13.54
C ALA A 14 2.71 3.13 14.36
N ASP A 15 4.02 3.23 14.62
CA ASP A 15 4.64 4.33 15.35
C ASP A 15 4.60 5.63 14.53
N GLN A 16 4.92 5.56 13.24
CA GLN A 16 4.81 6.69 12.31
C GLN A 16 3.36 7.19 12.20
N LEU A 17 2.38 6.28 12.09
CA LEU A 17 0.96 6.65 12.11
C LEU A 17 0.56 7.35 13.42
N ALA A 18 1.01 6.82 14.56
CA ALA A 18 0.70 7.40 15.86
C ALA A 18 1.33 8.79 16.04
N GLU A 19 2.55 8.99 15.55
CA GLU A 19 3.22 10.29 15.52
C GLU A 19 2.43 11.31 14.70
N GLN A 20 2.05 10.95 13.47
CA GLN A 20 1.27 11.84 12.60
C GLN A 20 -0.11 12.17 13.21
N ALA A 21 -0.76 11.19 13.84
CA ALA A 21 -2.02 11.41 14.53
C ALA A 21 -1.88 12.40 15.71
N ARG A 22 -0.82 12.28 16.51
CA ARG A 22 -0.52 13.22 17.61
C ARG A 22 -0.26 14.63 17.08
N PHE A 23 0.53 14.77 16.02
CA PHE A 23 0.81 16.06 15.40
C PHE A 23 -0.46 16.70 14.84
N TYR A 24 -1.28 15.94 14.13
CA TYR A 24 -2.55 16.43 13.58
C TYR A 24 -3.53 16.87 14.68
N ASN A 25 -3.69 16.06 15.72
CA ASN A 25 -4.61 16.36 16.82
C ASN A 25 -4.17 17.58 17.64
N SER A 26 -2.87 17.71 17.93
CA SER A 26 -2.34 18.88 18.65
C SER A 26 -2.45 20.16 17.82
N SER A 27 -2.23 20.06 16.50
CA SER A 27 -2.40 21.20 15.57
C SER A 27 -3.86 21.66 15.50
N TRP A 28 -4.83 20.76 15.64
CA TRP A 28 -6.25 21.08 15.48
C TRP A 28 -6.75 22.18 16.44
N GLY A 29 -6.27 22.17 17.69
CA GLY A 29 -6.62 23.18 18.69
C GLY A 29 -5.97 24.54 18.43
N ALA A 30 -4.76 24.55 17.85
CA ALA A 30 -4.03 25.77 17.53
C ALA A 30 -4.54 26.46 16.25
N LEU A 31 -5.03 25.70 15.28
CA LEU A 31 -5.57 26.23 14.04
C LEU A 31 -7.00 26.76 14.25
N THR A 32 -7.20 28.07 14.09
CA THR A 32 -8.51 28.73 14.25
C THR A 32 -9.26 28.87 12.93
N ALA A 33 -8.55 29.08 11.82
CA ALA A 33 -9.16 29.25 10.52
C ALA A 33 -9.63 27.91 9.93
N VAL A 34 -10.84 27.91 9.38
CA VAL A 34 -11.46 26.76 8.72
C VAL A 34 -10.61 26.25 7.55
N GLN A 35 -9.92 27.16 6.85
CA GLN A 35 -9.06 26.83 5.72
C GLN A 35 -7.75 26.17 6.16
N ASP A 36 -7.14 26.63 7.26
CA ASP A 36 -5.91 26.01 7.78
C ASP A 36 -6.15 24.60 8.28
N ARG A 37 -7.27 24.38 8.99
CA ARG A 37 -7.71 23.03 9.38
C ARG A 37 -7.89 22.13 8.16
N LYS A 38 -8.38 22.65 7.03
CA LYS A 38 -8.50 21.88 5.79
C LYS A 38 -7.14 21.45 5.27
N ILE A 39 -6.18 22.38 5.19
CA ILE A 39 -4.82 22.11 4.72
C ILE A 39 -4.14 21.07 5.63
N ALA A 40 -4.26 21.23 6.95
CA ALA A 40 -3.73 20.26 7.91
C ALA A 40 -4.35 18.86 7.71
N THR A 41 -5.66 18.78 7.48
CA THR A 41 -6.33 17.51 7.19
C THR A 41 -5.90 16.87 5.88
N GLU A 42 -5.74 17.67 4.82
CA GLU A 42 -5.27 17.20 3.52
C GLU A 42 -3.85 16.64 3.63
N ASN A 43 -2.94 17.37 4.30
CA ASN A 43 -1.57 16.90 4.53
C ASN A 43 -1.55 15.62 5.38
N TYR A 44 -2.35 15.56 6.44
CA TYR A 44 -2.44 14.36 7.26
C TYR A 44 -2.88 13.14 6.44
N ALA A 45 -3.98 13.25 5.68
CA ALA A 45 -4.48 12.14 4.87
C ALA A 45 -3.54 11.75 3.71
N LEU A 46 -2.83 12.72 3.12
CA LEU A 46 -1.78 12.44 2.15
C LEU A 46 -0.65 11.62 2.78
N THR A 47 -0.18 12.02 3.97
CA THR A 47 0.85 11.30 4.72
C THR A 47 0.41 9.88 5.06
N LEU A 48 -0.84 9.68 5.51
CA LEU A 48 -1.37 8.32 5.78
C LEU A 48 -1.18 7.38 4.59
N GLY A 49 -1.52 7.83 3.37
CA GLY A 49 -1.38 7.01 2.17
C GLY A 49 0.07 6.75 1.78
N VAL A 50 0.95 7.74 1.92
CA VAL A 50 2.39 7.56 1.67
C VAL A 50 3.00 6.55 2.64
N LEU A 51 2.70 6.66 3.94
CA LEU A 51 3.18 5.73 4.96
C LEU A 51 2.69 4.31 4.68
N PHE A 52 1.41 4.14 4.31
CA PHE A 52 0.86 2.83 4.01
C PHE A 52 1.50 2.18 2.77
N GLU A 53 1.77 2.98 1.73
CA GLU A 53 2.45 2.50 0.52
C GLU A 53 3.88 2.04 0.79
N GLY A 54 4.60 2.76 1.66
CA GLY A 54 5.91 2.32 2.16
C GLY A 54 5.81 1.02 2.95
N PHE A 55 4.90 0.96 3.92
CA PHE A 55 4.63 -0.24 4.72
C PHE A 55 4.31 -1.47 3.86
N ALA A 56 3.38 -1.36 2.91
CA ALA A 56 2.97 -2.47 2.06
C ALA A 56 4.15 -3.00 1.23
N ASN A 57 4.98 -2.10 0.69
CA ASN A 57 6.20 -2.48 -0.02
C ASN A 57 7.19 -3.17 0.91
N ASP A 58 7.61 -2.53 2.00
CA ASP A 58 8.57 -3.12 2.93
C ASP A 58 8.11 -4.46 3.50
N LEU A 59 6.79 -4.65 3.71
CA LEU A 59 6.22 -5.89 4.19
C LEU A 59 6.29 -7.01 3.14
N ILE A 60 5.97 -6.72 1.88
CA ILE A 60 6.14 -7.69 0.79
C ILE A 60 7.61 -8.09 0.67
N PHE A 61 8.54 -7.12 0.72
CA PHE A 61 9.97 -7.40 0.71
C PHE A 61 10.41 -8.22 1.93
N ALA A 62 9.84 -7.97 3.10
CA ALA A 62 10.12 -8.74 4.30
C ALA A 62 9.73 -10.21 4.13
N TYR A 63 8.54 -10.49 3.63
CA TYR A 63 8.11 -11.87 3.37
C TYR A 63 8.93 -12.54 2.26
N ALA A 64 9.22 -11.83 1.16
CA ALA A 64 10.07 -12.33 0.08
C ALA A 64 11.51 -12.62 0.55
N ASN A 65 12.04 -11.84 1.49
CA ASN A 65 13.35 -12.08 2.09
C ASN A 65 13.38 -13.33 2.98
N ARG A 66 12.26 -13.65 3.63
CA ARG A 66 12.18 -14.84 4.49
C ARG A 66 12.15 -16.13 3.68
N ASP A 67 11.45 -16.11 2.55
CA ASP A 67 11.39 -17.17 1.55
C ASP A 67 11.36 -16.58 0.13
N CYS A 68 12.48 -16.67 -0.57
CA CYS A 68 12.65 -16.13 -1.92
C CYS A 68 12.36 -17.15 -3.03
N SER A 69 11.84 -18.35 -2.72
CA SER A 69 11.61 -19.41 -3.72
C SER A 69 10.70 -18.93 -4.87
N ARG A 70 9.61 -18.24 -4.54
CA ARG A 70 8.68 -17.66 -5.53
C ARG A 70 9.28 -16.50 -6.30
N VAL A 71 10.10 -15.67 -5.66
CA VAL A 71 10.87 -14.63 -6.35
C VAL A 71 11.82 -15.26 -7.37
N MET A 72 12.60 -16.28 -6.97
CA MET A 72 13.52 -16.97 -7.89
C MET A 72 12.78 -17.61 -9.06
N GLN A 73 11.65 -18.27 -8.80
CA GLN A 73 10.81 -18.82 -9.86
C GLN A 73 10.31 -17.74 -10.82
N HIS A 74 9.83 -16.61 -10.29
CA HIS A 74 9.35 -15.50 -11.10
C HIS A 74 10.46 -14.93 -11.99
N LEU A 75 11.66 -14.74 -11.45
CA LEU A 75 12.81 -14.23 -12.20
C LEU A 75 13.26 -15.19 -13.29
N GLU A 76 13.30 -16.49 -12.98
CA GLU A 76 13.60 -17.52 -13.97
C GLU A 76 12.57 -17.48 -15.12
N THR A 77 11.27 -17.42 -14.81
CA THR A 77 10.22 -17.29 -15.83
C THR A 77 10.43 -16.03 -16.68
N SER A 78 10.69 -14.88 -16.07
CA SER A 78 10.92 -13.63 -16.81
C SER A 78 12.15 -13.69 -17.73
N VAL A 79 13.25 -14.33 -17.29
CA VAL A 79 14.42 -14.53 -18.16
C VAL A 79 14.09 -15.50 -19.30
N ARG A 80 13.36 -16.59 -19.03
CA ARG A 80 12.94 -17.54 -20.08
C ARG A 80 12.05 -16.89 -21.13
N GLU A 81 11.08 -16.09 -20.71
CA GLU A 81 10.22 -15.31 -21.62
C GLU A 81 11.04 -14.34 -22.49
N ALA A 82 12.03 -13.66 -21.89
CA ALA A 82 12.94 -12.80 -22.64
C ALA A 82 13.79 -13.59 -23.65
N LEU A 83 14.32 -14.76 -23.28
CA LEU A 83 15.08 -15.62 -24.19
C LEU A 83 14.23 -16.15 -25.35
N GLN A 84 12.96 -16.46 -25.12
CA GLN A 84 12.05 -16.94 -26.17
C GLN A 84 11.87 -15.92 -27.30
N SER A 85 12.07 -14.62 -27.04
CA SER A 85 12.05 -13.58 -28.07
C SER A 85 13.26 -13.62 -29.02
N ASN A 86 14.30 -14.41 -28.71
CA ASN A 86 15.52 -14.53 -29.50
C ASN A 86 16.07 -15.97 -29.51
N GLN A 87 15.78 -16.71 -30.59
CA GLN A 87 16.20 -18.12 -30.74
C GLN A 87 17.70 -18.36 -30.60
N LYS A 88 18.55 -17.42 -31.07
CA LYS A 88 20.01 -17.56 -30.93
C LYS A 88 20.44 -17.45 -29.47
N ALA A 89 19.85 -16.51 -28.74
CA ALA A 89 20.11 -16.36 -27.31
C ALA A 89 19.61 -17.57 -26.51
N ALA A 90 18.42 -18.09 -26.83
CA ALA A 90 17.88 -19.30 -26.22
C ALA A 90 18.80 -20.52 -26.43
N ALA A 91 19.20 -20.79 -27.68
CA ALA A 91 20.10 -21.91 -27.99
C ALA A 91 21.48 -21.78 -27.30
N ALA A 92 22.02 -20.56 -27.20
CA ALA A 92 23.26 -20.31 -26.48
C ALA A 92 23.11 -20.54 -24.98
N PHE A 93 21.99 -20.11 -24.38
CA PHE A 93 21.72 -20.36 -22.97
C PHE A 93 21.59 -21.86 -22.69
N ASP A 94 20.79 -22.58 -23.46
CA ASP A 94 20.56 -24.02 -23.28
C ASP A 94 21.84 -24.86 -23.44
N SER A 95 22.80 -24.38 -24.22
CA SER A 95 24.08 -25.09 -24.46
C SER A 95 25.16 -24.78 -23.43
N PHE A 96 25.14 -23.58 -22.83
CA PHE A 96 26.28 -23.04 -22.09
C PHE A 96 25.96 -22.44 -20.72
N ALA A 97 24.70 -22.34 -20.34
CA ALA A 97 24.28 -21.67 -19.10
C ALA A 97 23.27 -22.51 -18.30
N GLU A 98 23.14 -22.19 -17.03
CA GLU A 98 22.13 -22.76 -16.13
C GLU A 98 21.56 -21.69 -15.19
N PHE A 99 20.33 -21.91 -14.71
CA PHE A 99 19.75 -21.05 -13.69
C PHE A 99 20.33 -21.40 -12.32
N LYS A 100 21.07 -20.45 -11.75
CA LYS A 100 21.52 -20.57 -10.36
C LYS A 100 20.41 -20.12 -9.42
N SER A 101 19.83 -21.06 -8.68
CA SER A 101 18.88 -20.74 -7.61
C SER A 101 19.61 -20.28 -6.35
N GLN A 102 19.19 -19.15 -5.79
CA GLN A 102 19.64 -18.69 -4.48
C GLN A 102 18.57 -19.00 -3.44
N ARG A 103 18.99 -19.65 -2.34
CA ARG A 103 18.09 -19.95 -1.21
C ARG A 103 17.77 -18.72 -0.36
N HIS A 104 18.62 -17.69 -0.44
CA HIS A 104 18.52 -16.47 0.34
C HIS A 104 18.93 -15.28 -0.51
N LEU A 105 18.13 -14.22 -0.50
CA LEU A 105 18.45 -12.93 -1.10
C LEU A 105 18.49 -11.87 0.01
N THR A 106 19.53 -11.05 0.05
CA THR A 106 19.60 -9.84 0.88
C THR A 106 18.48 -8.85 0.56
N LYS A 107 18.21 -7.92 1.49
CA LYS A 107 17.28 -6.81 1.23
C LYS A 107 17.71 -6.03 -0.01
N ASP A 108 19.01 -5.79 -0.14
CA ASP A 108 19.56 -4.99 -1.24
C ASP A 108 19.54 -5.76 -2.56
N GLU A 109 19.79 -7.07 -2.56
CA GLU A 109 19.61 -7.92 -3.75
C GLU A 109 18.14 -7.98 -4.18
N LEU A 110 17.21 -8.17 -3.23
CA LEU A 110 15.78 -8.12 -3.55
C LEU A 110 15.39 -6.78 -4.15
N LYS A 111 15.87 -5.65 -3.58
CA LYS A 111 15.60 -4.33 -4.13
C LYS A 111 16.17 -4.17 -5.53
N THR A 112 17.42 -4.54 -5.73
CA THR A 112 18.10 -4.46 -7.03
C THR A 112 17.35 -5.24 -8.11
N VAL A 113 16.81 -6.40 -7.74
CA VAL A 113 16.20 -7.31 -8.71
C VAL A 113 14.72 -7.05 -8.93
N LEU A 114 13.97 -6.74 -7.87
CA LEU A 114 12.51 -6.55 -7.93
C LEU A 114 12.10 -5.09 -8.14
N ASP A 115 12.97 -4.15 -7.79
CA ASP A 115 12.82 -2.71 -8.04
C ASP A 115 14.17 -2.11 -8.51
N PRO A 116 14.64 -2.48 -9.72
CA PRO A 116 15.91 -1.97 -10.25
C PRO A 116 15.91 -0.44 -10.45
N SER A 117 14.73 0.19 -10.47
CA SER A 117 14.57 1.64 -10.62
C SER A 117 14.66 2.41 -9.31
N GLY A 118 14.67 1.72 -8.16
CA GLY A 118 14.65 2.33 -6.83
C GLY A 118 13.40 3.16 -6.56
N ARG A 119 12.28 2.86 -7.23
CA ARG A 119 11.02 3.57 -7.08
C ARG A 119 10.09 2.74 -6.20
N ASN A 120 9.59 3.34 -5.11
CA ASN A 120 8.47 2.75 -4.37
C ASN A 120 7.38 2.31 -5.36
N THR A 121 7.02 1.03 -5.30
CA THR A 121 5.98 0.51 -6.17
C THR A 121 4.66 1.10 -5.70
N SER A 122 4.11 2.03 -6.48
CA SER A 122 2.81 2.60 -6.19
C SER A 122 1.71 1.64 -6.61
N PHE A 123 0.85 1.28 -5.67
CA PHE A 123 -0.29 0.41 -5.95
C PHE A 123 -1.55 1.24 -6.22
N PRO A 124 -2.20 1.07 -7.39
CA PRO A 124 -3.41 1.82 -7.69
C PRO A 124 -4.62 1.37 -6.86
N THR A 125 -4.60 0.14 -6.35
CA THR A 125 -5.67 -0.49 -5.55
C THR A 125 -5.09 -1.58 -4.65
N TYR A 126 -5.87 -2.05 -3.67
CA TYR A 126 -5.54 -3.21 -2.85
C TYR A 126 -5.40 -4.49 -3.68
N ALA A 127 -6.21 -4.64 -4.73
CA ALA A 127 -6.09 -5.78 -5.64
C ALA A 127 -4.71 -5.83 -6.34
N ALA A 128 -4.09 -4.68 -6.61
CA ALA A 128 -2.73 -4.63 -7.15
C ALA A 128 -1.67 -5.06 -6.11
N ILE A 129 -1.90 -4.77 -4.82
CA ILE A 129 -1.07 -5.28 -3.71
C ILE A 129 -1.18 -6.80 -3.64
N GLU A 130 -2.39 -7.35 -3.69
CA GLU A 130 -2.59 -8.81 -3.73
C GLU A 130 -1.94 -9.47 -4.95
N GLY A 131 -2.04 -8.83 -6.13
CA GLY A 131 -1.38 -9.28 -7.34
C GLY A 131 0.13 -9.37 -7.16
N ARG A 132 0.73 -8.35 -6.56
CA ARG A 132 2.17 -8.33 -6.27
C ARG A 132 2.56 -9.39 -5.24
N ALA A 133 1.78 -9.55 -4.18
CA ALA A 133 2.00 -10.61 -3.19
C ALA A 133 1.95 -12.00 -3.85
N LYS A 134 0.96 -12.27 -4.71
CA LYS A 134 0.84 -13.55 -5.45
C LYS A 134 2.03 -13.80 -6.38
N GLN A 135 2.59 -12.75 -6.96
CA GLN A 135 3.73 -12.85 -7.87
C GLN A 135 5.02 -13.24 -7.15
N TRP A 136 5.22 -12.75 -5.92
CA TRP A 136 6.53 -12.82 -5.25
C TRP A 136 6.55 -13.70 -4.00
N LEU A 137 5.40 -13.98 -3.38
CA LEU A 137 5.33 -14.64 -2.09
C LEU A 137 4.80 -16.07 -2.21
N ILE A 138 5.26 -16.93 -1.30
CA ILE A 138 4.69 -18.26 -1.11
C ILE A 138 3.24 -18.19 -0.62
N ALA A 139 2.46 -19.26 -0.84
CA ALA A 139 1.03 -19.29 -0.54
C ALA A 139 0.70 -18.89 0.92
N ALA A 140 1.49 -19.36 1.89
CA ALA A 140 1.32 -19.03 3.31
C ALA A 140 1.49 -17.51 3.60
N HIS A 141 2.28 -16.80 2.81
CA HIS A 141 2.45 -15.35 2.94
C HIS A 141 1.42 -14.58 2.10
N VAL A 142 1.02 -15.10 0.93
CA VAL A 142 -0.09 -14.55 0.13
C VAL A 142 -1.39 -14.53 0.93
N GLU A 143 -1.68 -15.59 1.68
CA GLU A 143 -2.92 -15.72 2.47
C GLU A 143 -3.14 -14.52 3.38
N ARG A 144 -2.06 -13.98 3.96
CA ARG A 144 -2.08 -12.81 4.83
C ARG A 144 -2.65 -11.55 4.15
N PHE A 145 -2.37 -11.37 2.86
CA PHE A 145 -2.94 -10.29 2.06
C PHE A 145 -4.35 -10.63 1.60
N THR A 146 -4.60 -11.88 1.19
CA THR A 146 -5.89 -12.21 0.55
C THR A 146 -7.05 -12.38 1.52
N ARG A 147 -6.76 -12.74 2.78
CA ARG A 147 -7.76 -13.05 3.81
C ARG A 147 -8.51 -11.84 4.39
N LEU A 148 -8.07 -10.62 4.08
CA LEU A 148 -8.73 -9.40 4.56
C LEU A 148 -10.21 -9.43 4.17
N ILE A 149 -11.08 -8.93 5.05
CA ILE A 149 -12.51 -8.81 4.74
C ILE A 149 -12.74 -7.63 3.78
N ALA A 150 -13.89 -7.61 3.10
CA ALA A 150 -14.24 -6.58 2.12
C ALA A 150 -14.11 -5.15 2.68
N GLN A 151 -14.49 -4.93 3.95
CA GLN A 151 -14.35 -3.63 4.60
C GLN A 151 -12.89 -3.18 4.74
N GLN A 152 -11.98 -4.08 5.11
CA GLN A 152 -10.56 -3.75 5.28
C GLN A 152 -9.92 -3.41 3.94
N LYS A 153 -10.23 -4.19 2.89
CA LYS A 153 -9.78 -3.90 1.52
C LYS A 153 -10.28 -2.53 1.05
N ALA A 154 -11.56 -2.24 1.27
CA ALA A 154 -12.15 -0.96 0.90
C ALA A 154 -11.55 0.24 1.65
N ILE A 155 -11.14 0.07 2.92
CA ILE A 155 -10.45 1.12 3.69
C ILE A 155 -9.06 1.42 3.11
N ILE A 156 -8.34 0.39 2.68
CA ILE A 156 -7.05 0.57 2.02
C ILE A 156 -7.22 1.25 0.66
N ASP A 157 -8.18 0.79 -0.15
CA ASP A 157 -8.52 1.45 -1.42
C ASP A 157 -8.92 2.91 -1.21
N LEU A 158 -9.68 3.21 -0.14
CA LEU A 158 -10.07 4.58 0.20
C LEU A 158 -8.86 5.44 0.55
N THR A 159 -7.90 4.89 1.31
CA THR A 159 -6.65 5.56 1.66
C THR A 159 -5.83 5.89 0.40
N ILE A 160 -5.68 4.92 -0.50
CA ILE A 160 -4.98 5.10 -1.78
C ILE A 160 -5.69 6.15 -2.65
N ALA A 161 -7.02 6.10 -2.71
CA ALA A 161 -7.81 7.05 -3.49
C ALA A 161 -7.69 8.49 -2.97
N PHE A 162 -7.69 8.68 -1.65
CA PHE A 162 -7.44 10.01 -1.05
C PHE A 162 -6.03 10.51 -1.37
N ARG A 163 -5.00 9.69 -1.16
CA ARG A 163 -3.60 10.02 -1.49
C ARG A 163 -3.47 10.46 -2.95
N ASN A 164 -4.04 9.69 -3.88
CA ASN A 164 -3.99 9.99 -5.30
C ASN A 164 -4.75 11.28 -5.66
N ASN A 165 -5.93 11.49 -5.08
CA ASN A 165 -6.69 12.71 -5.34
C ASN A 165 -6.01 13.96 -4.78
N LEU A 166 -5.45 13.89 -3.58
CA LEU A 166 -4.75 15.00 -2.94
C LEU A 166 -3.44 15.35 -3.66
N ALA A 167 -2.71 14.34 -4.15
CA ALA A 167 -1.46 14.52 -4.89
C ALA A 167 -1.68 15.08 -6.31
N HIS A 168 -2.65 14.55 -7.06
CA HIS A 168 -2.81 14.88 -8.47
C HIS A 168 -3.88 15.94 -8.75
N ARG A 169 -4.85 16.13 -7.85
CA ARG A 169 -5.93 17.13 -7.94
C ARG A 169 -6.68 17.14 -9.28
N SER A 170 -6.77 15.98 -9.94
CA SER A 170 -7.42 15.84 -11.24
C SER A 170 -8.88 15.41 -11.11
N LYS A 171 -9.72 15.74 -12.10
CA LYS A 171 -11.10 15.25 -12.17
C LYS A 171 -11.18 13.72 -12.10
N SER A 172 -10.32 13.03 -12.85
CA SER A 172 -10.30 11.55 -12.86
C SER A 172 -9.96 10.96 -11.49
N SER A 173 -9.04 11.57 -10.74
CA SER A 173 -8.71 11.13 -9.37
C SER A 173 -9.87 11.37 -8.39
N LEU A 174 -10.60 12.48 -8.54
CA LEU A 174 -11.79 12.77 -7.73
C LEU A 174 -12.94 11.82 -8.08
N ASP A 175 -13.08 11.46 -9.35
CA ASP A 175 -14.09 10.53 -9.80
C ASP A 175 -13.85 9.14 -9.20
N ARG A 176 -12.61 8.64 -9.26
CA ARG A 176 -12.20 7.38 -8.60
C ARG A 176 -12.43 7.41 -7.10
N LEU A 177 -12.10 8.51 -6.42
CA LEU A 177 -12.36 8.66 -4.98
C LEU A 177 -13.86 8.54 -4.66
N ASN A 178 -14.73 9.13 -5.48
CA ASN A 178 -16.17 9.02 -5.30
C ASN A 178 -16.71 7.61 -5.56
N ASP A 179 -16.10 6.87 -6.48
CA ASP A 179 -16.47 5.48 -6.76
C ASP A 179 -16.10 4.59 -5.57
N VAL A 180 -14.91 4.78 -4.98
CA VAL A 180 -14.50 4.07 -3.76
C VAL A 180 -15.41 4.43 -2.58
N LEU A 181 -15.73 5.71 -2.38
CA LEU A 181 -16.65 6.17 -1.33
C LEU A 181 -18.09 5.63 -1.49
N ALA A 182 -18.44 5.09 -2.65
CA ALA A 182 -19.74 4.46 -2.91
C ALA A 182 -19.78 2.96 -2.54
N LEU A 183 -18.63 2.36 -2.23
CA LEU A 183 -18.56 0.94 -1.91
C LEU A 183 -19.36 0.62 -0.64
N GLY A 184 -20.31 -0.32 -0.75
CA GLY A 184 -21.15 -0.74 0.37
C GLY A 184 -20.37 -1.24 1.59
N ALA A 185 -19.18 -1.81 1.36
CA ALA A 185 -18.28 -2.28 2.42
C ALA A 185 -17.82 -1.15 3.38
N LEU A 186 -17.81 0.11 2.93
CA LEU A 186 -17.48 1.26 3.76
C LEU A 186 -18.67 1.76 4.59
N HIS A 187 -19.90 1.37 4.28
CA HIS A 187 -21.08 1.93 4.92
C HIS A 187 -21.10 1.79 6.45
N PRO A 188 -20.74 0.63 7.04
CA PRO A 188 -20.72 0.48 8.50
C PRO A 188 -19.67 1.37 9.19
N THR A 189 -18.63 1.77 8.46
CA THR A 189 -17.59 2.66 8.98
C THR A 189 -18.02 4.12 9.00
N GLY A 190 -19.06 4.46 8.21
CA GLY A 190 -19.52 5.81 7.89
C GLY A 190 -18.58 6.67 7.03
N LEU A 191 -17.42 6.13 6.61
CA LEU A 191 -16.56 6.72 5.57
C LEU A 191 -17.11 6.46 4.17
N ARG A 192 -18.31 6.98 3.91
CA ARG A 192 -19.03 6.86 2.64
C ARG A 192 -19.42 8.23 2.09
N ARG A 193 -19.79 8.28 0.82
CA ARG A 193 -20.59 9.39 0.29
C ARG A 193 -22.07 9.12 0.49
N GLY A 194 -22.87 10.19 0.51
CA GLY A 194 -24.32 10.08 0.40
C GLY A 194 -24.76 9.94 -1.06
N VAL A 195 -25.97 10.41 -1.36
CA VAL A 195 -26.44 10.53 -2.76
C VAL A 195 -25.51 11.46 -3.55
N ASN A 196 -25.10 12.57 -2.94
CA ASN A 196 -24.25 13.56 -3.56
C ASN A 196 -22.77 13.13 -3.58
N ARG A 197 -22.10 13.44 -4.68
CA ARG A 197 -20.65 13.26 -4.85
C ARG A 197 -19.88 14.24 -3.96
N VAL A 198 -18.78 13.76 -3.38
CA VAL A 198 -17.78 14.60 -2.73
C VAL A 198 -17.11 15.47 -3.79
N GLN A 199 -17.12 16.78 -3.56
CA GLN A 199 -16.53 17.76 -4.47
C GLN A 199 -15.08 18.07 -4.10
N GLN A 200 -14.73 17.99 -2.81
CA GLN A 200 -13.40 18.31 -2.31
C GLN A 200 -13.02 17.35 -1.17
N ALA A 201 -11.91 16.63 -1.34
CA ALA A 201 -11.44 15.65 -0.36
C ALA A 201 -11.17 16.28 1.01
N GLY A 202 -10.51 17.45 1.07
CA GLY A 202 -10.21 18.11 2.34
C GLY A 202 -11.45 18.50 3.14
N HIS A 203 -12.50 19.00 2.49
CA HIS A 203 -13.77 19.30 3.17
C HIS A 203 -14.44 18.04 3.73
N TYR A 204 -14.45 16.97 2.94
CA TYR A 204 -14.98 15.69 3.37
C TYR A 204 -14.22 15.13 4.59
N LEU A 205 -12.89 15.11 4.52
CA LEU A 205 -12.01 14.54 5.54
C LEU A 205 -12.00 15.34 6.84
N LYS A 206 -12.08 16.67 6.76
CA LYS A 206 -12.08 17.60 7.91
C LYS A 206 -13.34 17.51 8.75
N SER A 207 -14.44 17.05 8.14
CA SER A 207 -15.74 16.98 8.80
C SER A 207 -15.71 16.08 10.04
N GLN A 208 -16.44 16.48 11.08
CA GLN A 208 -16.50 15.76 12.34
C GLN A 208 -17.27 14.44 12.22
N MET A 209 -16.77 13.42 12.92
CA MET A 209 -17.32 12.07 12.99
C MET A 209 -16.75 11.33 14.20
N ASN A 210 -17.61 10.71 15.01
CA ASN A 210 -17.24 9.87 16.16
C ASN A 210 -16.20 10.51 17.11
N GLY A 211 -16.38 11.78 17.46
CA GLY A 211 -15.46 12.49 18.38
C GLY A 211 -14.12 12.92 17.75
N GLY A 212 -13.94 12.72 16.44
CA GLY A 212 -12.78 13.21 15.69
C GLY A 212 -13.17 13.69 14.30
N THR A 213 -12.22 13.73 13.38
CA THR A 213 -12.48 14.01 11.95
C THR A 213 -12.59 12.70 11.16
N ARG A 214 -13.18 12.73 9.96
CA ARG A 214 -13.13 11.55 9.07
C ARG A 214 -11.69 11.10 8.79
N ALA A 215 -10.73 12.02 8.78
CA ALA A 215 -9.31 11.69 8.62
C ALA A 215 -8.75 10.86 9.80
N THR A 216 -9.16 11.16 11.03
CA THR A 216 -8.74 10.37 12.21
C THR A 216 -9.42 9.01 12.25
N VAL A 217 -10.69 8.93 11.82
CA VAL A 217 -11.39 7.64 11.65
C VAL A 217 -10.69 6.79 10.59
N LEU A 218 -10.34 7.38 9.44
CA LEU A 218 -9.58 6.69 8.39
C LEU A 218 -8.25 6.14 8.92
N ALA A 219 -7.47 6.95 9.65
CA ALA A 219 -6.20 6.51 10.22
C ALA A 219 -6.35 5.30 11.16
N GLY A 220 -7.35 5.32 12.05
CA GLY A 220 -7.62 4.21 12.96
C GLY A 220 -8.01 2.92 12.24
N LEU A 221 -8.90 3.04 11.24
CA LEU A 221 -9.33 1.89 10.43
C LEU A 221 -8.22 1.36 9.54
N LEU A 222 -7.39 2.23 8.98
CA LEU A 222 -6.21 1.86 8.19
C LEU A 222 -5.21 1.08 9.05
N ARG A 223 -4.91 1.58 10.25
CA ARG A 223 -4.05 0.88 11.22
C ARG A 223 -4.59 -0.53 11.50
N ALA A 224 -5.88 -0.65 11.79
CA ALA A 224 -6.49 -1.96 12.05
C ALA A 224 -6.43 -2.90 10.83
N ALA A 225 -6.74 -2.40 9.63
CA ALA A 225 -6.66 -3.18 8.40
C ALA A 225 -5.23 -3.65 8.08
N ALA A 226 -4.24 -2.76 8.26
CA ALA A 226 -2.83 -3.08 8.06
C ALA A 226 -2.31 -4.12 9.07
N TYR A 227 -2.74 -4.06 10.33
CA TYR A 227 -2.38 -5.06 11.33
C TYR A 227 -2.84 -6.48 10.95
N GLU A 228 -4.02 -6.60 10.33
CA GLU A 228 -4.55 -7.89 9.87
C GLU A 228 -3.76 -8.50 8.71
N ILE A 229 -2.89 -7.74 8.04
CA ILE A 229 -1.93 -8.29 7.06
C ILE A 229 -0.76 -8.96 7.79
N VAL A 230 -0.41 -8.52 9.00
CA VAL A 230 0.80 -8.97 9.69
C VAL A 230 0.50 -10.12 10.66
N ARG A 231 -0.70 -10.16 11.24
CA ARG A 231 -1.18 -11.21 12.16
C ARG A 231 -1.12 -12.62 11.55
#